data_AF-A0A238L8I9-F1
#
_entry.id   AF-A0A238L8I9-F1
#
_cell.length_a   1.000
_cell.length_b   1.000
_cell.length_c   1.000
_cell.angle_alpha   90.00
_cell.angle_beta   90.00
_cell.angle_gamma   90.00
#
_symmetry.space_group_name_H-M   'P 1'
#
loop_
_entity.id
_entity.type
_entity.pdbx_description
1 polymer ?
#
loop_
_entity_poly.entity_id
_entity_poly.type
_entity_poly.pdbx_seq_one_letter_code
_entity_poly.pdbx_strand_id
1 'polypeptide(L)'
;MTFYALRRAASAAIRPALPLAIAGALALSACVPIPIPQGTRFLPNPADLIATDTGDFNVCGYDSGTTSQGYRDIGTVRVIASFFAPDDRTDANASTSAGLTLTLVELSGDVPSEGFAVNPALIRLEEAGRSYPVAEFSDSEQRVKSSGTGQIFSLQFPAGTGVDDAARIVFEAGAILRDGQPVALEQLRFQRRATMSVYMFPCIPS
;
A
#
# COMPACT_ATOMS: atom_id res chain seq x y z
N MET A 1 24.73 -74.45 -11.63
CA MET A 1 24.69 -75.14 -12.94
C MET A 1 23.61 -74.51 -13.78
N THR A 2 23.81 -74.53 -15.10
CA THR A 2 23.00 -73.98 -16.21
C THR A 2 23.44 -72.60 -16.74
N PHE A 3 23.99 -72.68 -17.96
CA PHE A 3 24.53 -71.68 -18.87
C PHE A 3 23.44 -71.10 -19.81
N TYR A 4 23.87 -70.13 -20.65
CA TYR A 4 23.26 -69.55 -21.87
C TYR A 4 22.51 -68.21 -21.66
N ALA A 5 22.67 -67.16 -22.48
CA ALA A 5 23.55 -66.89 -23.62
C ALA A 5 23.53 -65.38 -23.93
N LEU A 6 24.64 -64.89 -24.50
CA LEU A 6 24.73 -63.61 -25.21
C LEU A 6 23.74 -63.55 -26.40
N ARG A 7 23.19 -62.36 -26.65
CA ARG A 7 23.04 -61.82 -28.02
C ARG A 7 23.28 -60.32 -28.05
N ARG A 8 24.37 -59.93 -28.71
CA ARG A 8 24.57 -58.61 -29.32
C ARG A 8 23.63 -58.46 -30.52
N ALA A 9 23.09 -57.28 -30.73
CA ALA A 9 22.80 -56.75 -32.06
C ALA A 9 23.04 -55.24 -32.05
N ALA A 10 24.15 -54.85 -32.68
CA ALA A 10 24.41 -53.49 -33.12
C ALA A 10 23.67 -53.26 -34.44
N SER A 11 23.07 -52.09 -34.62
CA SER A 11 22.69 -51.42 -35.88
C SER A 11 21.73 -50.29 -35.51
N ALA A 12 21.70 -49.10 -36.09
CA ALA A 12 22.56 -48.40 -37.04
C ALA A 12 22.16 -46.92 -36.91
N ALA A 13 23.13 -46.03 -37.11
CA ALA A 13 22.89 -44.60 -37.14
C ALA A 13 21.99 -44.22 -38.32
N ILE A 14 20.94 -43.45 -38.06
CA ILE A 14 20.25 -42.65 -39.08
C ILE A 14 20.04 -41.26 -38.49
N ARG A 15 20.84 -40.30 -38.99
CA ARG A 15 20.64 -38.87 -38.81
C ARG A 15 19.55 -38.42 -39.79
N PRO A 16 18.39 -37.92 -39.34
CA PRO A 16 17.53 -37.14 -40.21
C PRO A 16 18.05 -35.70 -40.29
N ALA A 17 18.15 -35.23 -41.53
CA ALA A 17 18.60 -33.91 -41.94
C ALA A 17 17.77 -32.79 -41.31
N LEU A 18 18.45 -31.68 -40.99
CA LEU A 18 17.85 -30.37 -40.74
C LEU A 18 17.00 -29.96 -41.97
N PRO A 19 15.71 -29.66 -41.81
CA PRO A 19 15.05 -28.72 -42.69
C PRO A 19 15.44 -27.30 -42.26
N LEU A 20 16.11 -26.58 -43.15
CA LEU A 20 16.25 -25.13 -43.09
C LEU A 20 14.83 -24.52 -43.20
N ALA A 21 14.18 -24.30 -42.06
CA ALA A 21 13.06 -23.39 -41.98
C ALA A 21 13.62 -21.98 -41.84
N ILE A 22 13.82 -21.29 -42.96
CA ILE A 22 13.92 -19.83 -42.97
C ILE A 22 12.49 -19.33 -42.70
N ALA A 23 12.10 -19.34 -41.42
CA ALA A 23 10.99 -18.54 -40.96
C ALA A 23 11.43 -17.08 -41.09
N GLY A 24 10.92 -16.40 -42.11
CA GLY A 24 11.02 -14.96 -42.20
C GLY A 24 10.47 -14.37 -40.90
N ALA A 25 11.35 -13.87 -40.05
CA ALA A 25 10.97 -13.02 -38.93
C ALA A 25 10.41 -11.74 -39.54
N LEU A 26 9.10 -11.72 -39.80
CA LEU A 26 8.35 -10.48 -39.81
C LEU A 26 8.66 -9.84 -38.47
N ALA A 27 9.47 -8.79 -38.50
CA ALA A 27 9.72 -7.91 -37.37
C ALA A 27 8.39 -7.21 -37.05
N LEU A 28 7.49 -7.95 -36.41
CA LEU A 28 6.44 -7.37 -35.60
C LEU A 28 7.20 -6.60 -34.53
N SER A 29 7.14 -5.28 -34.62
CA SER A 29 7.43 -4.36 -33.54
C SER A 29 6.48 -4.69 -32.38
N ALA A 30 6.77 -5.80 -31.69
CA ALA A 30 6.03 -6.25 -30.55
C ALA A 30 6.33 -5.26 -29.43
N CYS A 31 5.38 -4.37 -29.18
CA CYS A 31 5.39 -3.54 -28.00
C CYS A 31 5.34 -4.49 -26.80
N VAL A 32 6.50 -4.80 -26.20
CA VAL A 32 6.54 -5.64 -25.01
C VAL A 32 6.01 -4.76 -23.88
N PRO A 33 4.92 -5.17 -23.21
CA PRO A 33 4.44 -4.45 -22.04
C PRO A 33 5.56 -4.44 -21.00
N ILE A 34 6.08 -3.26 -20.64
CA ILE A 34 7.00 -3.13 -19.51
C ILE A 34 6.13 -2.85 -18.27
N PRO A 35 6.00 -3.81 -17.33
CA PRO A 35 5.28 -3.55 -16.09
C PRO A 35 6.06 -2.55 -15.26
N ILE A 36 5.44 -1.41 -14.95
CA ILE A 36 5.96 -0.45 -13.98
C ILE A 36 5.28 -0.74 -12.64
N PRO A 37 5.99 -1.32 -11.66
CA PRO A 37 5.41 -1.56 -10.34
C PRO A 37 4.96 -0.23 -9.73
N GLN A 38 3.68 -0.12 -9.38
CA GLN A 38 3.09 1.09 -8.79
C GLN A 38 3.19 1.07 -7.24
N GLY A 39 4.00 0.16 -6.68
CA GLY A 39 4.24 0.00 -5.25
C GLY A 39 3.23 -0.91 -4.53
N THR A 40 3.26 -0.84 -3.20
CA THR A 40 2.28 -1.49 -2.32
C THR A 40 1.45 -0.43 -1.61
N ARG A 41 0.17 -0.70 -1.37
CA ARG A 41 -0.73 0.21 -0.63
C ARG A 41 -1.47 -0.53 0.45
N PHE A 42 -1.73 0.16 1.57
CA PHE A 42 -2.67 -0.31 2.57
C PHE A 42 -4.06 0.22 2.25
N LEU A 43 -5.01 -0.70 2.12
CA LEU A 43 -6.41 -0.38 1.96
C LEU A 43 -7.12 -0.51 3.32
N PRO A 44 -7.96 0.47 3.70
CA PRO A 44 -8.72 0.39 4.93
C PRO A 44 -9.75 -0.74 4.87
N ASN A 45 -9.99 -1.39 6.01
CA ASN A 45 -11.05 -2.39 6.13
C ASN A 45 -12.43 -1.70 6.09
N PRO A 46 -13.35 -2.11 5.20
CA PRO A 46 -14.67 -1.48 5.08
C PRO A 46 -15.55 -1.64 6.33
N ALA A 47 -15.21 -2.55 7.25
CA ALA A 47 -15.90 -2.67 8.53
C ALA A 47 -15.49 -1.59 9.55
N ASP A 48 -14.32 -0.95 9.37
CA ASP A 48 -13.80 0.06 10.31
C ASP A 48 -13.90 1.48 9.74
N LEU A 49 -13.76 1.63 8.41
CA LEU A 49 -13.77 2.90 7.71
C LEU A 49 -14.60 2.79 6.43
N ILE A 50 -15.32 3.86 6.12
CA ILE A 50 -15.98 4.04 4.81
C ILE A 50 -14.93 4.61 3.86
N ALA A 51 -14.74 4.00 2.69
CA ALA A 51 -13.81 4.53 1.68
C ALA A 51 -14.19 5.97 1.30
N THR A 52 -13.20 6.84 1.13
CA THR A 52 -13.43 8.21 0.68
C THR A 52 -13.64 8.24 -0.84
N ASP A 53 -14.70 8.89 -1.34
CA ASP A 53 -14.92 9.11 -2.78
C ASP A 53 -13.97 10.13 -3.41
N THR A 54 -12.99 10.66 -2.67
CA THR A 54 -11.93 11.51 -3.20
C THR A 54 -11.02 10.69 -4.11
N GLY A 55 -11.46 10.52 -5.35
CA GLY A 55 -10.60 10.13 -6.46
C GLY A 55 -9.54 11.20 -6.66
N ASP A 56 -8.32 10.92 -6.22
CA ASP A 56 -7.14 11.74 -6.46
C ASP A 56 -5.93 10.79 -6.38
N PHE A 57 -5.04 10.64 -7.37
CA PHE A 57 -4.56 11.55 -8.40
C PHE A 57 -4.15 10.75 -9.67
N ASN A 58 -4.44 11.29 -10.85
CA ASN A 58 -3.67 11.08 -12.10
C ASN A 58 -3.41 9.65 -12.62
N VAL A 59 -4.32 8.69 -12.46
CA VAL A 59 -4.27 7.46 -13.26
C VAL A 59 -5.67 7.18 -13.79
N CYS A 60 -5.80 7.00 -15.10
CA CYS A 60 -7.02 6.49 -15.72
C CYS A 60 -7.28 5.07 -15.21
N GLY A 61 -7.97 4.95 -14.08
CA GLY A 61 -8.35 3.69 -13.45
C GLY A 61 -9.62 3.89 -12.64
N TYR A 62 -10.75 3.45 -13.20
CA TYR A 62 -12.04 3.37 -12.50
C TYR A 62 -12.01 2.15 -11.56
N ASP A 63 -11.69 2.33 -10.29
CA ASP A 63 -12.08 1.38 -9.23
C ASP A 63 -12.07 2.07 -7.84
N SER A 64 -13.24 2.12 -7.20
CA SER A 64 -13.44 2.59 -5.82
C SER A 64 -12.78 1.68 -4.77
N GLY A 65 -12.21 0.53 -5.16
CA GLY A 65 -11.41 -0.36 -4.31
C GLY A 65 -9.93 0.03 -4.14
N THR A 66 -9.50 1.22 -4.58
CA THR A 66 -8.08 1.61 -4.63
C THR A 66 -7.68 2.73 -3.66
N THR A 67 -8.63 3.27 -2.89
CA THR A 67 -8.36 4.40 -2.00
C THR A 67 -7.58 3.92 -0.78
N SER A 68 -6.39 4.46 -0.56
CA SER A 68 -5.62 4.21 0.67
C SER A 68 -6.14 5.01 1.87
N GLN A 69 -7.24 5.74 1.67
CA GLN A 69 -7.91 6.56 2.67
C GLN A 69 -9.31 6.05 2.92
N GLY A 70 -9.73 6.13 4.18
CA GLY A 70 -11.11 5.89 4.60
C GLY A 70 -11.46 6.81 5.75
N TYR A 71 -12.74 7.00 6.01
CA TYR A 71 -13.24 7.86 7.06
C TYR A 71 -14.23 7.17 7.99
N ARG A 72 -14.37 7.71 9.20
CA ARG A 72 -15.41 7.35 10.15
C ARG A 72 -15.92 8.61 10.84
N ASP A 73 -17.22 8.69 10.96
CA ASP A 73 -17.89 9.78 11.67
C ASP A 73 -18.16 9.33 13.12
N ILE A 74 -17.79 10.18 14.07
CA ILE A 74 -17.90 9.96 15.51
C ILE A 74 -18.53 11.22 16.12
N GLY A 75 -19.85 11.17 16.35
CA GLY A 75 -20.60 12.35 16.76
C GLY A 75 -20.51 13.43 15.67
N THR A 76 -19.95 14.59 16.02
CA THR A 76 -19.75 15.71 15.07
C THR A 76 -18.37 15.72 14.41
N VAL A 77 -17.51 14.75 14.72
CA VAL A 77 -16.14 14.68 14.19
C VAL A 77 -16.05 13.62 13.10
N ARG A 78 -15.48 13.98 11.94
CA ARG A 78 -15.04 13.03 10.92
C ARG A 78 -13.54 12.80 11.04
N VAL A 79 -13.16 11.54 11.22
CA VAL A 79 -11.77 11.09 11.21
C VAL A 79 -11.49 10.44 9.86
N ILE A 80 -10.60 11.03 9.07
CA ILE A 80 -10.09 10.43 7.83
C ILE A 80 -8.71 9.86 8.13
N ALA A 81 -8.50 8.58 7.86
CA ALA A 81 -7.26 7.87 8.14
C ALA A 81 -6.64 7.31 6.85
N SER A 82 -5.32 7.46 6.73
CA SER A 82 -4.51 6.88 5.66
C SER A 82 -3.29 6.20 6.27
N PHE A 83 -3.08 4.92 5.97
CA PHE A 83 -1.90 4.19 6.41
C PHE A 83 -0.97 3.93 5.22
N PHE A 84 0.31 4.20 5.39
CA PHE A 84 1.31 4.14 4.34
C PHE A 84 2.33 3.05 4.66
N ALA A 85 2.64 2.23 3.65
CA ALA A 85 3.75 1.31 3.73
C ALA A 85 5.09 2.09 3.68
N PRO A 86 6.17 1.52 4.23
CA PRO A 86 7.51 1.99 3.90
C PRO A 86 7.71 1.99 2.38
N ASP A 87 8.56 2.89 1.92
CA ASP A 87 8.85 3.05 0.51
C ASP A 87 9.71 1.87 0.02
N ASP A 88 9.17 1.08 -0.91
CA ASP A 88 9.87 -0.06 -1.50
C ASP A 88 10.98 0.39 -2.49
N ARG A 89 11.17 1.70 -2.71
CA ARG A 89 12.26 2.24 -3.54
C ARG A 89 13.63 1.96 -2.91
N THR A 90 14.61 1.69 -3.77
CA THR A 90 16.00 1.40 -3.36
C THR A 90 16.88 2.64 -3.26
N ASP A 91 16.31 3.85 -3.26
CA ASP A 91 17.08 5.09 -3.12
C ASP A 91 17.32 5.42 -1.63
N ALA A 92 18.39 6.16 -1.35
CA ALA A 92 18.78 6.49 0.03
C ALA A 92 17.75 7.37 0.78
N ASN A 93 16.72 7.84 0.09
CA ASN A 93 15.66 8.69 0.63
C ASN A 93 14.35 7.92 0.85
N ALA A 94 14.32 6.62 0.56
CA ALA A 94 13.18 5.76 0.81
C ALA A 94 12.87 5.69 2.31
N SER A 95 11.63 5.97 2.69
CA SER A 95 11.19 5.81 4.07
C SER A 95 11.21 4.32 4.43
N THR A 96 11.96 3.96 5.46
CA THR A 96 12.01 2.57 5.99
C THR A 96 10.94 2.30 7.05
N SER A 97 10.07 3.28 7.30
CA SER A 97 9.01 3.23 8.31
C SER A 97 7.63 3.38 7.68
N ALA A 98 6.66 2.70 8.26
CA ALA A 98 5.25 2.96 8.01
C ALA A 98 4.80 4.32 8.57
N GLY A 99 3.76 4.89 7.98
CA GLY A 99 3.18 6.16 8.40
C GLY A 99 1.67 6.10 8.56
N LEU A 100 1.13 6.94 9.42
CA LEU A 100 -0.31 7.15 9.58
C LEU A 100 -0.61 8.64 9.47
N THR A 101 -1.51 9.01 8.57
CA THR A 101 -2.08 10.35 8.51
C THR A 101 -3.51 10.31 9.02
N LEU A 102 -3.83 11.22 9.94
CA LEU A 102 -5.16 11.48 10.46
C LEU A 102 -5.57 12.90 10.05
N THR A 103 -6.69 13.03 9.36
CA THR A 103 -7.33 14.33 9.12
C THR A 103 -8.61 14.38 9.94
N LEU A 104 -8.69 15.36 10.85
CA LEU A 104 -9.81 15.55 11.75
C LEU A 104 -10.63 16.76 11.28
N VAL A 105 -11.90 16.51 11.00
CA VAL A 105 -12.83 17.49 10.44
C VAL A 105 -14.02 17.63 11.38
N GLU A 106 -14.42 18.87 11.66
CA GLU A 106 -15.67 19.14 12.35
C GLU A 106 -16.80 19.20 11.31
N LEU A 107 -17.87 18.42 11.51
CA LEU A 107 -19.02 18.34 10.59
C LEU A 107 -20.05 19.46 10.85
N SER A 108 -19.95 20.16 11.98
CA SER A 108 -20.78 21.34 12.26
C SER A 108 -20.26 22.53 11.44
N GLY A 109 -20.88 22.76 10.28
CA GLY A 109 -20.37 23.55 9.15
C GLY A 109 -20.07 25.05 9.34
N ASP A 110 -19.95 25.55 10.57
CA ASP A 110 -19.67 26.96 10.86
C ASP A 110 -18.41 27.20 11.71
N VAL A 111 -17.75 26.16 12.23
CA VAL A 111 -16.57 26.30 13.08
C VAL A 111 -15.32 25.86 12.32
N PRO A 112 -14.24 26.66 12.27
CA PRO A 112 -12.97 26.18 11.78
C PRO A 112 -12.57 24.93 12.58
N SER A 113 -11.97 23.94 11.91
CA SER A 113 -11.62 22.64 12.50
C SER A 113 -10.47 22.73 13.51
N GLU A 114 -10.36 23.81 14.29
CA GLU A 114 -9.37 24.04 15.32
C GLU A 114 -9.81 23.42 16.64
N GLY A 115 -8.88 22.90 17.44
CA GLY A 115 -9.18 22.32 18.75
C GLY A 115 -9.00 20.80 18.83
N PHE A 116 -8.53 20.16 17.76
CA PHE A 116 -8.10 18.77 17.85
C PHE A 116 -6.67 18.65 18.39
N ALA A 117 -6.43 17.60 19.16
CA ALA A 117 -5.11 17.17 19.57
C ALA A 117 -4.99 15.65 19.39
N VAL A 118 -3.79 15.20 19.02
CA VAL A 118 -3.45 13.78 18.88
C VAL A 118 -2.29 13.46 19.81
N ASN A 119 -2.42 12.40 20.60
CA ASN A 119 -1.34 11.89 21.44
C ASN A 119 -0.75 10.61 20.79
N PRO A 120 0.42 10.69 20.14
CA PRO A 120 1.00 9.53 19.46
C PRO A 120 1.40 8.41 20.44
N ALA A 121 1.72 8.72 21.70
CA ALA A 121 2.08 7.70 22.69
C ALA A 121 0.93 6.75 23.04
N LEU A 122 -0.31 7.14 22.71
CA LEU A 122 -1.53 6.35 22.91
C LEU A 122 -2.00 5.67 21.61
N ILE A 123 -1.15 5.65 20.59
CA ILE A 123 -1.43 5.02 19.29
C ILE A 123 -0.34 3.97 19.06
N ARG A 124 -0.75 2.78 18.63
CA ARG A 124 0.17 1.67 18.35
C ARG A 124 -0.23 0.92 17.09
N LEU A 125 0.78 0.43 16.39
CA LEU A 125 0.64 -0.48 15.26
C LEU A 125 0.78 -1.90 15.75
N GLU A 126 -0.12 -2.77 15.32
CA GLU A 126 -0.05 -4.20 15.52
C GLU A 126 -0.03 -4.91 14.17
N GLU A 127 0.99 -5.74 13.95
CA GLU A 127 1.15 -6.55 12.75
C GLU A 127 1.91 -7.84 13.12
N ALA A 128 1.67 -8.93 12.41
CA ALA A 128 2.31 -10.23 12.65
C ALA A 128 2.30 -10.70 14.15
N GLY A 129 1.26 -10.33 14.91
CA GLY A 129 1.13 -10.66 16.34
C GLY A 129 2.05 -9.85 17.27
N ARG A 130 2.70 -8.80 16.78
CA ARG A 130 3.55 -7.87 17.54
C ARG A 130 2.86 -6.53 17.69
N SER A 131 3.25 -5.77 18.72
CA SER A 131 2.77 -4.41 18.98
C SER A 131 3.94 -3.45 18.99
N TYR A 132 3.81 -2.35 18.26
CA TYR A 132 4.81 -1.31 18.08
C TYR A 132 4.21 0.04 18.47
N PRO A 133 4.82 0.81 19.37
CA PRO A 133 4.37 2.17 19.63
C PRO A 133 4.54 3.03 18.37
N VAL A 134 3.73 4.08 18.19
CA VAL A 134 4.09 5.15 17.24
C VAL A 134 5.43 5.76 17.69
N ALA A 135 6.33 5.98 16.74
CA ALA A 135 7.65 6.51 17.03
C ALA A 135 7.58 8.01 17.34
N GLU A 136 6.90 8.82 16.53
CA GLU A 136 6.79 10.28 16.72
C GLU A 136 5.87 10.90 15.66
N PHE A 137 5.59 12.21 15.78
CA PHE A 137 5.11 13.00 14.65
C PHE A 137 6.18 13.05 13.56
N SER A 138 5.78 12.91 12.29
CA SER A 138 6.73 12.87 11.15
C SER A 138 7.45 14.20 10.90
N ASP A 139 6.98 15.29 11.49
CA ASP A 139 7.64 16.60 11.49
C ASP A 139 7.91 16.99 12.95
N SER A 140 9.16 17.35 13.25
CA SER A 140 9.60 17.78 14.58
C SER A 140 8.94 19.09 15.01
N GLU A 141 8.54 19.91 14.04
CA GLU A 141 7.57 20.96 14.30
C GLU A 141 6.20 20.31 14.13
N GLN A 142 5.43 20.18 15.22
CA GLN A 142 4.02 19.74 15.22
C GLN A 142 3.13 20.71 14.41
N ARG A 143 3.42 20.90 13.13
CA ARG A 143 2.62 21.69 12.22
C ARG A 143 1.42 20.84 11.90
N VAL A 144 0.44 20.92 12.79
CA VAL A 144 -0.95 20.71 12.42
C VAL A 144 -1.16 21.49 11.13
N LYS A 145 -1.23 20.77 10.01
CA LYS A 145 -1.55 21.42 8.74
C LYS A 145 -3.04 21.64 8.79
N SER A 146 -3.43 22.88 9.08
CA SER A 146 -4.82 23.30 8.93
C SER A 146 -5.11 23.37 7.44
N SER A 147 -5.89 22.42 6.92
CA SER A 147 -6.66 22.67 5.70
C SER A 147 -7.89 23.46 6.13
N GLY A 148 -8.44 24.35 5.30
CA GLY A 148 -9.66 25.09 5.64
C GLY A 148 -10.89 24.21 5.98
N THR A 149 -10.73 22.89 5.93
CA THR A 149 -11.71 21.85 6.21
C THR A 149 -11.28 20.88 7.32
N GLY A 150 -10.09 20.98 7.91
CA GLY A 150 -9.61 19.97 8.87
C GLY A 150 -8.19 20.20 9.43
N GLN A 151 -7.86 19.52 10.53
CA GLN A 151 -6.50 19.44 11.07
C GLN A 151 -5.84 18.12 10.69
N ILE A 152 -4.67 18.19 10.05
CA ILE A 152 -3.92 17.01 9.60
C ILE A 152 -2.76 16.73 10.56
N PHE A 153 -2.66 15.46 10.98
CA PHE A 153 -1.60 14.92 11.83
C PHE A 153 -0.91 13.77 11.10
N SER A 154 0.41 13.84 10.95
CA SER A 154 1.22 12.77 10.35
C SER A 154 2.10 12.13 11.41
N LEU A 155 1.99 10.81 11.52
CA LEU A 155 2.66 9.97 12.49
C LEU A 155 3.55 8.98 11.77
N GLN A 156 4.71 8.65 12.35
CA GLN A 156 5.62 7.64 11.84
C GLN A 156 5.83 6.53 12.86
N PHE A 157 5.86 5.29 12.40
CA PHE A 157 6.16 4.12 13.22
C PHE A 157 7.67 3.80 13.16
N PRO A 158 8.18 2.95 14.08
CA PRO A 158 9.56 2.50 14.05
C PRO A 158 9.95 1.87 12.70
N ALA A 159 11.21 1.99 12.32
CA ALA A 159 11.73 1.42 11.08
C ALA A 159 11.50 -0.11 11.03
N GLY A 160 11.19 -0.62 9.84
CA GLY A 160 10.91 -2.05 9.61
C GLY A 160 9.47 -2.46 9.95
N THR A 161 8.56 -1.51 10.17
CA THR A 161 7.13 -1.76 10.36
C THR A 161 6.32 -1.51 9.08
N GLY A 162 5.07 -2.00 9.03
CA GLY A 162 4.16 -1.86 7.88
C GLY A 162 4.55 -2.75 6.70
N VAL A 163 5.19 -3.87 7.00
CA VAL A 163 5.67 -4.83 6.01
C VAL A 163 4.74 -6.02 5.85
N ASP A 164 3.88 -6.29 6.85
CA ASP A 164 2.94 -7.40 6.83
C ASP A 164 1.73 -7.11 5.92
N ASP A 165 1.04 -8.19 5.51
CA ASP A 165 -0.17 -8.10 4.70
C ASP A 165 -1.37 -7.55 5.47
N ALA A 166 -1.37 -7.68 6.81
CA ALA A 166 -2.40 -7.15 7.67
C ALA A 166 -1.81 -6.30 8.79
N ALA A 167 -2.32 -5.07 8.90
CA ALA A 167 -1.93 -4.13 9.95
C ALA A 167 -3.17 -3.67 10.70
N ARG A 168 -3.02 -3.46 12.01
CA ARG A 168 -4.04 -2.86 12.86
C ARG A 168 -3.45 -1.67 13.60
N ILE A 169 -4.11 -0.53 13.51
CA ILE A 169 -3.83 0.63 14.35
C ILE A 169 -4.77 0.59 15.54
N VAL A 170 -4.22 0.60 16.74
CA VAL A 170 -4.98 0.63 18.00
C VAL A 170 -4.83 2.00 18.63
N PHE A 171 -5.97 2.56 19.04
CA PHE A 171 -6.07 3.84 19.73
C PHE A 171 -6.48 3.57 21.18
N GLU A 172 -5.68 4.05 22.12
CA GLU A 172 -6.06 4.07 23.53
C GLU A 172 -6.94 5.29 23.85
N ALA A 173 -7.61 5.25 24.99
CA ALA A 173 -8.48 6.35 25.41
C ALA A 173 -7.68 7.66 25.54
N GLY A 174 -8.15 8.72 24.87
CA GLY A 174 -7.46 10.01 24.84
C GLY A 174 -6.37 10.15 23.76
N ALA A 175 -6.22 9.14 22.88
CA ALA A 175 -5.34 9.25 21.71
C ALA A 175 -5.75 10.42 20.78
N ILE A 176 -7.04 10.72 20.69
CA ILE A 176 -7.59 11.86 19.96
C ILE A 176 -8.47 12.66 20.92
N LEU A 177 -8.26 13.97 20.96
CA LEU A 177 -9.04 14.91 21.75
C LEU A 177 -9.66 15.97 20.83
N ARG A 178 -10.87 16.41 21.18
CA ARG A 178 -11.56 17.57 20.62
C ARG A 178 -11.88 18.50 21.79
N ASP A 179 -11.30 19.70 21.81
CA ASP A 179 -11.48 20.68 22.89
C ASP A 179 -11.24 20.06 24.29
N GLY A 180 -10.24 19.17 24.38
CA GLY A 180 -9.89 18.42 25.60
C GLY A 180 -10.77 17.20 25.91
N GLN A 181 -11.85 16.95 25.15
CA GLN A 181 -12.71 15.79 25.30
C GLN A 181 -12.25 14.62 24.42
N PRO A 182 -12.18 13.37 24.93
CA PRO A 182 -11.79 12.22 24.12
C PRO A 182 -12.76 11.93 22.97
N VAL A 183 -12.20 11.74 21.77
CA VAL A 183 -12.91 11.17 20.62
C VAL A 183 -12.61 9.67 20.60
N ALA A 184 -13.63 8.85 20.91
CA ALA A 184 -13.50 7.41 21.00
C ALA A 184 -13.43 6.77 19.60
N LEU A 185 -12.21 6.62 19.08
CA LEU A 185 -11.93 5.89 17.85
C LEU A 185 -11.53 4.46 18.19
N GLU A 186 -12.22 3.49 17.60
CA GLU A 186 -11.84 2.08 17.73
C GLU A 186 -10.61 1.76 16.86
N GLN A 187 -10.10 0.54 17.02
CA GLN A 187 -9.02 0.05 16.16
C GLN A 187 -9.37 0.18 14.66
N LEU A 188 -8.36 0.47 13.84
CA LEU A 188 -8.49 0.54 12.39
C LEU A 188 -7.66 -0.58 11.77
N ARG A 189 -8.28 -1.42 10.94
CA ARG A 189 -7.60 -2.50 10.22
C ARG A 189 -7.30 -2.08 8.79
N PHE A 190 -6.14 -2.48 8.32
CA PHE A 190 -5.66 -2.23 6.97
C PHE A 190 -5.14 -3.52 6.36
N GLN A 191 -5.29 -3.65 5.03
CA GLN A 191 -4.76 -4.77 4.26
C GLN A 191 -3.78 -4.24 3.21
N ARG A 192 -2.55 -4.76 3.21
CA ARG A 192 -1.56 -4.47 2.17
C ARG A 192 -2.00 -5.15 0.88
N ARG A 193 -1.99 -4.39 -0.22
CA ARG A 193 -2.24 -4.90 -1.57
C ARG A 193 -1.18 -4.38 -2.51
N ALA A 194 -0.73 -5.26 -3.42
CA ALA A 194 0.04 -4.83 -4.57
C ALA A 194 -0.85 -3.97 -5.47
N THR A 195 -0.37 -2.80 -5.87
CA THR A 195 -1.06 -2.00 -6.88
C THR A 195 -0.74 -2.55 -8.27
N MET A 196 -1.69 -2.40 -9.21
CA MET A 196 -1.54 -2.93 -10.56
C MET A 196 -0.35 -2.27 -11.28
N SER A 197 0.35 -3.03 -12.12
CA SER A 197 1.42 -2.47 -12.97
C SER A 197 0.83 -1.65 -14.11
N VAL A 198 1.35 -0.44 -14.32
CA VAL A 198 1.09 0.32 -15.55
C VAL A 198 2.00 -0.21 -16.64
N TYR A 199 1.43 -0.50 -17.81
CA TYR A 199 2.19 -0.94 -18.97
C TYR A 199 2.44 0.23 -19.91
N MET A 200 3.71 0.55 -20.17
CA MET A 200 4.06 1.44 -21.28
C MET A 200 4.32 0.60 -22.54
N PHE A 201 3.80 1.08 -23.67
CA PHE A 201 4.05 0.52 -24.99
C PHE A 201 4.87 1.53 -25.81
N PRO A 202 6.21 1.57 -25.67
CA PRO A 202 7.03 2.44 -26.49
C PRO A 202 6.95 1.96 -27.95
N CYS A 203 6.26 2.72 -28.79
CA CYS A 203 6.28 2.51 -30.23
C CYS A 203 7.60 3.09 -30.76
N ILE A 204 8.49 2.25 -31.28
CA ILE A 204 9.65 2.71 -32.04
C ILE A 204 9.11 3.21 -33.38
N PRO A 205 9.32 4.48 -33.78
CA PRO A 205 8.85 4.97 -35.07
C PRO A 205 9.51 4.17 -36.19
N SER A 206 8.67 3.71 -37.13
CA SER A 206 9.08 3.02 -38.36
C SER A 206 9.86 3.92 -39.30
#